data_AF-A0A965AVN6-F1
#
_entry.id   AF-A0A965AVN6-F1
#
_cell.length_a   1.000
_cell.length_b   1.000
_cell.length_c   1.000
_cell.angle_alpha   90.00
_cell.angle_beta   90.00
_cell.angle_gamma   90.00
#
_symmetry.space_group_name_H-M   'P 1'
#
loop_
_entity.id
_entity.type
_entity.pdbx_description
1 polymer ?
#
loop_
_entity_poly.entity_id
_entity_poly.type
_entity_poly.pdbx_seq_one_letter_code
_entity_poly.pdbx_strand_id
1 'polypeptide(L)'
;MKNSAIPGAWNSPLSAAMLAGAATSIGYTQVADGELYWDEIRPHEGGRRVVVSRKGDFLPAPWDAKTSILEYGGLSWLVIERGGSPALVFCNKSDQRLYVLEAGSDPIALTPEPKEARSHRYAGMLQVGNEIWCIREIVEGHDCQRDLVAINFYGKLRVIESSSHFYMHPRLSPDGKHLSWMAWEHPQMPWDGTEFRIGDITNGELTNVRTLTGSTEESIL
;
A
#
# COMPACT_ATOMS: atom_id res chain seq x y z
N MET A 1 -19.60 -41.77 28.05
CA MET A 1 -19.25 -42.42 26.76
C MET A 1 -19.04 -41.31 25.73
N LYS A 2 -17.95 -41.34 24.94
CA LYS A 2 -17.84 -40.45 23.77
C LYS A 2 -18.81 -40.96 22.71
N ASN A 3 -19.76 -40.14 22.28
CA ASN A 3 -20.71 -40.52 21.23
C ASN A 3 -19.96 -40.72 19.90
N SER A 4 -20.17 -41.88 19.27
CA SER A 4 -19.74 -42.12 17.89
C SER A 4 -20.68 -41.40 16.92
N ALA A 5 -20.11 -40.71 15.93
CA ALA A 5 -20.86 -40.04 14.87
C ALA A 5 -20.05 -40.03 13.56
N ILE A 6 -20.74 -39.92 12.43
CA ILE A 6 -20.15 -39.89 11.08
C ILE A 6 -19.23 -38.65 10.96
N PRO A 7 -18.03 -38.75 10.36
CA PRO A 7 -17.19 -37.58 10.08
C PRO A 7 -17.97 -36.48 9.37
N GLY A 8 -17.92 -35.25 9.90
CA GLY A 8 -18.68 -34.09 9.39
C GLY A 8 -20.06 -33.88 10.03
N ALA A 9 -20.59 -34.83 10.81
CA ALA A 9 -21.90 -34.72 11.46
C ALA A 9 -21.82 -34.35 12.97
N TRP A 10 -20.64 -33.95 13.45
CA TRP A 10 -20.48 -33.54 14.85
C TRP A 10 -21.08 -32.15 15.06
N ASN A 11 -21.90 -32.01 16.10
CA ASN A 11 -22.39 -30.70 16.51
C ASN A 11 -21.19 -29.84 16.94
N SER A 12 -20.94 -28.78 16.18
CA SER A 12 -19.88 -27.82 16.46
C SER A 12 -20.46 -26.61 17.21
N PRO A 13 -19.84 -26.16 18.31
CA PRO A 13 -20.19 -24.89 18.92
C PRO A 13 -19.73 -23.68 18.09
N LEU A 14 -18.89 -23.90 17.06
CA LEU A 14 -18.42 -22.86 16.15
C LEU A 14 -19.39 -22.74 14.98
N SER A 15 -20.11 -21.61 14.91
CA SER A 15 -20.98 -21.29 13.77
C SER A 15 -20.23 -20.56 12.66
N ALA A 16 -20.77 -20.57 11.45
CA ALA A 16 -20.25 -19.78 10.33
C ALA A 16 -20.19 -18.28 10.65
N ALA A 17 -21.17 -17.77 11.41
CA ALA A 17 -21.19 -16.37 11.83
C ALA A 17 -20.04 -16.02 12.79
N MET A 18 -19.68 -16.93 13.71
CA MET A 18 -18.53 -16.74 14.60
C MET A 18 -17.22 -16.71 13.82
N LEU A 19 -17.07 -17.59 12.83
CA LEU A 19 -15.90 -17.62 11.94
C LEU A 19 -15.77 -16.31 11.13
N ALA A 20 -16.88 -15.81 10.57
CA ALA A 20 -16.88 -14.57 9.81
C ALA A 20 -16.57 -13.34 10.68
N GLY A 21 -17.08 -13.30 11.92
CA GLY A 21 -16.86 -12.19 12.86
C GLY A 21 -15.48 -12.20 13.54
N ALA A 22 -14.89 -13.37 13.76
CA ALA A 22 -13.59 -13.52 14.42
C ALA A 22 -12.38 -13.23 13.49
N ALA A 23 -12.62 -12.95 12.21
CA ALA A 23 -11.59 -12.70 11.20
C ALA A 23 -10.97 -11.29 11.29
N THR A 24 -10.51 -10.88 12.47
CA THR A 24 -9.65 -9.70 12.58
C THR A 24 -8.23 -10.13 12.20
N SER A 25 -7.80 -9.76 11.00
CA SER A 25 -6.39 -9.86 10.62
C SER A 25 -5.70 -8.53 10.88
N ILE A 26 -4.50 -8.61 11.46
CA ILE A 26 -3.58 -7.49 11.58
C ILE A 26 -2.69 -7.51 10.34
N GLY A 27 -2.64 -6.38 9.64
CA GLY A 27 -1.80 -6.18 8.47
C GLY A 27 -0.50 -5.46 8.81
N TYR A 28 -0.11 -4.54 7.93
CA TYR A 28 1.13 -3.79 8.02
C TYR A 28 1.26 -3.09 9.38
N THR A 29 2.51 -2.80 9.78
CA THR A 29 2.80 -2.06 11.01
C THR A 29 3.79 -0.94 10.70
N GLN A 30 3.66 0.17 11.43
CA GLN A 30 4.57 1.31 11.32
C GLN A 30 4.74 1.96 12.69
N VAL A 31 5.99 2.28 13.04
CA VAL A 31 6.28 3.18 14.16
C VAL A 31 6.47 4.59 13.62
N ALA A 32 5.73 5.55 14.15
CA ALA A 32 5.81 6.97 13.80
C ALA A 32 5.45 7.82 15.02
N ASP A 33 6.13 8.95 15.22
CA ASP A 33 5.88 9.86 16.36
C ASP A 33 5.87 9.15 17.74
N GLY A 34 6.76 8.16 17.92
CA GLY A 34 6.84 7.35 19.14
C GLY A 34 5.65 6.40 19.39
N GLU A 35 4.71 6.30 18.45
CA GLU A 35 3.53 5.44 18.53
C GLU A 35 3.60 4.28 17.51
N LEU A 36 2.90 3.19 17.82
CA LEU A 36 2.70 2.06 16.90
C LEU A 36 1.36 2.19 16.21
N TYR A 37 1.38 2.12 14.89
CA TYR A 37 0.22 2.05 14.01
C TYR A 37 0.19 0.69 13.30
N TRP A 38 -1.01 0.18 13.07
CA TRP A 38 -1.23 -1.03 12.28
C TRP A 38 -2.58 -0.96 11.60
N ASP A 39 -2.84 -1.88 10.68
CA ASP A 39 -4.16 -1.99 10.08
C ASP A 39 -4.90 -3.26 10.49
N GLU A 40 -6.22 -3.16 10.60
CA GLU A 40 -7.11 -4.25 10.97
C GLU A 40 -8.31 -4.33 10.02
N ILE A 41 -8.78 -5.54 9.74
CA ILE A 41 -10.06 -5.74 9.03
C ILE A 41 -11.22 -5.66 10.03
N ARG A 42 -12.30 -4.96 9.66
CA ARG A 42 -13.57 -4.90 10.40
C ARG A 42 -14.67 -5.66 9.64
N PRO A 43 -14.90 -6.96 9.93
CA PRO A 43 -15.94 -7.75 9.25
C PRO A 43 -17.34 -7.14 9.37
N HIS A 44 -17.66 -6.53 10.52
CA HIS A 44 -18.95 -5.90 10.79
C HIS A 44 -19.14 -4.52 10.11
N GLU A 45 -18.08 -3.95 9.53
CA GLU A 45 -18.11 -2.67 8.81
C GLU A 45 -17.81 -2.89 7.32
N GLY A 46 -18.46 -3.89 6.72
CA GLY A 46 -18.28 -4.20 5.30
C GLY A 46 -16.90 -4.76 4.94
N GLY A 47 -16.13 -5.23 5.93
CA GLY A 47 -14.78 -5.75 5.72
C GLY A 47 -13.74 -4.66 5.42
N ARG A 48 -14.01 -3.40 5.79
CA ARG A 48 -13.07 -2.29 5.60
C ARG A 48 -11.78 -2.53 6.38
N ARG A 49 -10.67 -2.02 5.84
CA ARG A 49 -9.36 -1.98 6.47
C ARG A 49 -9.15 -0.64 7.17
N VAL A 50 -8.91 -0.69 8.46
CA VAL A 50 -8.83 0.47 9.35
C VAL A 50 -7.42 0.62 9.84
N VAL A 51 -6.86 1.82 9.74
CA VAL A 51 -5.60 2.14 10.42
C VAL A 51 -5.91 2.51 11.85
N VAL A 52 -5.23 1.87 12.79
CA VAL A 52 -5.46 1.99 14.23
C VAL A 52 -4.14 2.27 14.95
N SER A 53 -4.25 2.80 16.16
CA SER A 53 -3.15 2.95 17.11
C SER A 53 -3.60 2.51 18.50
N ARG A 54 -2.72 2.59 19.50
CA ARG A 54 -3.11 2.38 20.91
C ARG A 54 -4.18 3.36 21.40
N LYS A 55 -4.35 4.50 20.72
CA LYS A 55 -5.35 5.53 21.04
C LYS A 55 -6.72 5.25 20.39
N GLY A 56 -6.83 4.21 19.57
CA GLY A 56 -8.05 3.82 18.85
C GLY A 56 -7.91 3.94 17.34
N ASP A 57 -9.06 3.95 16.65
CA ASP A 57 -9.17 4.10 15.21
C ASP A 57 -8.58 5.44 14.76
N PHE A 58 -7.53 5.39 13.93
CA PHE A 58 -6.94 6.59 13.33
C PHE A 58 -7.63 6.94 12.01
N LEU A 59 -8.16 5.93 11.30
CA LEU A 59 -8.97 6.11 10.10
C LEU A 59 -10.48 5.91 10.40
N PRO A 60 -11.30 6.96 10.42
CA PRO A 60 -12.74 6.83 10.71
C PRO A 60 -13.51 6.16 9.58
N ALA A 61 -14.65 5.54 9.89
CA ALA A 61 -15.61 5.12 8.88
C ALA A 61 -16.15 6.35 8.09
N PRO A 62 -16.51 6.22 6.80
CA PRO A 62 -16.57 4.97 6.02
C PRO A 62 -15.26 4.63 5.27
N TRP A 63 -14.14 5.28 5.59
CA TRP A 63 -12.90 5.14 4.84
C TRP A 63 -12.25 3.77 5.01
N ASP A 64 -11.76 3.21 3.90
CA ASP A 64 -11.18 1.87 3.80
C ASP A 64 -9.79 1.95 3.16
N ALA A 65 -8.73 1.78 3.97
CA ALA A 65 -7.34 1.82 3.50
C ALA A 65 -6.96 0.54 2.76
N LYS A 66 -7.39 0.39 1.49
CA LYS A 66 -7.11 -0.80 0.67
C LYS A 66 -6.91 -0.43 -0.80
N THR A 67 -5.82 -0.95 -1.35
CA THR A 67 -5.47 -0.82 -2.78
C THR A 67 -5.76 -2.11 -3.55
N SER A 68 -5.98 -2.00 -4.86
CA SER A 68 -6.17 -3.07 -5.83
C SER A 68 -4.96 -3.22 -6.76
N ILE A 69 -3.80 -2.64 -6.43
CA ILE A 69 -2.58 -2.83 -7.23
C ILE A 69 -2.29 -4.33 -7.44
N LEU A 70 -1.90 -4.73 -8.65
CA LEU A 70 -1.69 -6.14 -9.01
C LEU A 70 -2.91 -7.05 -8.77
N GLU A 71 -4.10 -6.49 -8.53
CA GLU A 71 -5.32 -7.14 -8.03
C GLU A 71 -5.21 -7.82 -6.64
N TYR A 72 -4.00 -8.04 -6.13
CA TYR A 72 -3.75 -8.59 -4.79
C TYR A 72 -3.72 -7.51 -3.69
N GLY A 73 -3.45 -6.25 -4.05
CA GLY A 73 -3.25 -5.16 -3.12
C GLY A 73 -1.80 -5.05 -2.63
N GLY A 74 -1.60 -4.37 -1.52
CA GLY A 74 -0.28 -4.04 -0.99
C GLY A 74 -0.37 -3.06 0.17
N LEU A 75 0.76 -2.48 0.58
CA LEU A 75 0.78 -1.42 1.60
C LEU A 75 -0.03 -0.21 1.09
N SER A 76 -1.17 0.03 1.72
CA SER A 76 -2.18 0.99 1.31
C SER A 76 -2.20 2.26 2.17
N TRP A 77 -1.31 2.39 3.14
CA TRP A 77 -1.29 3.52 4.05
C TRP A 77 0.13 3.82 4.56
N LEU A 78 0.31 5.05 5.05
CA LEU A 78 1.53 5.56 5.64
C LEU A 78 1.17 6.66 6.65
N VAL A 79 1.64 6.55 7.87
CA VAL A 79 1.64 7.68 8.82
C VAL A 79 2.88 8.54 8.58
N ILE A 80 2.67 9.84 8.47
CA ILE A 80 3.70 10.84 8.20
C ILE A 80 3.67 11.93 9.26
N GLU A 81 4.76 12.68 9.39
CA GLU A 81 4.76 13.93 10.15
C GLU A 81 4.40 15.09 9.22
N ARG A 82 3.40 15.90 9.61
CA ARG A 82 2.99 17.10 8.88
C ARG A 82 2.54 18.18 9.85
N GLY A 83 3.11 19.38 9.72
CA GLY A 83 2.74 20.51 10.60
C GLY A 83 3.03 20.27 12.08
N GLY A 84 3.96 19.37 12.42
CA GLY A 84 4.27 18.97 13.80
C GLY A 84 3.26 18.02 14.43
N SER A 85 2.47 17.31 13.61
CA SER A 85 1.51 16.30 14.07
C SER A 85 1.43 15.11 13.10
N PRO A 86 1.02 13.92 13.57
CA PRO A 86 0.84 12.78 12.70
C PRO A 86 -0.33 13.00 11.73
N ALA A 87 -0.13 12.67 10.47
CA ALA A 87 -1.16 12.60 9.44
C ALA A 87 -1.12 11.22 8.77
N LEU A 88 -2.27 10.75 8.29
CA LEU A 88 -2.39 9.48 7.58
C LEU A 88 -2.52 9.74 6.08
N VAL A 89 -1.60 9.19 5.29
CA VAL A 89 -1.78 9.06 3.85
C VAL A 89 -2.28 7.65 3.56
N PHE A 90 -3.34 7.51 2.77
CA PHE A 90 -3.90 6.19 2.45
C PHE A 90 -4.54 6.14 1.06
N CYS A 91 -4.53 4.95 0.46
CA CYS A 91 -5.31 4.61 -0.72
C CYS A 91 -6.70 4.16 -0.29
N ASN A 92 -7.72 4.88 -0.72
CA ASN A 92 -9.10 4.58 -0.36
C ASN A 92 -9.72 3.52 -1.30
N LYS A 93 -10.40 2.51 -0.75
CA LYS A 93 -10.91 1.38 -1.53
C LYS A 93 -11.92 1.79 -2.61
N SER A 94 -12.83 2.72 -2.29
CA SER A 94 -13.98 3.00 -3.14
C SER A 94 -13.60 3.63 -4.48
N ASP A 95 -12.55 4.44 -4.51
CA ASP A 95 -12.12 5.20 -5.69
C ASP A 95 -10.65 4.99 -6.09
N GLN A 96 -9.86 4.29 -5.28
CA GLN A 96 -8.44 4.01 -5.47
C GLN A 96 -7.53 5.25 -5.48
N ARG A 97 -8.04 6.40 -5.02
CA ARG A 97 -7.25 7.64 -4.90
C ARG A 97 -6.47 7.66 -3.59
N LEU A 98 -5.37 8.41 -3.58
CA LEU A 98 -4.67 8.74 -2.34
C LEU A 98 -5.35 9.91 -1.64
N TYR A 99 -5.46 9.80 -0.33
CA TYR A 99 -5.98 10.82 0.56
C TYR A 99 -4.96 11.12 1.66
N VAL A 100 -5.00 12.33 2.18
CA VAL A 100 -4.34 12.72 3.44
C VAL A 100 -5.40 13.05 4.47
N LEU A 101 -5.25 12.50 5.68
CA LEU A 101 -6.07 12.76 6.84
C LEU A 101 -5.18 13.37 7.93
N GLU A 102 -5.39 14.64 8.23
CA GLU A 102 -4.79 15.32 9.36
C GLU A 102 -5.66 15.16 10.61
N ALA A 103 -5.04 15.17 11.80
CA ALA A 103 -5.76 15.01 13.05
C ALA A 103 -6.88 16.07 13.20
N GLY A 104 -8.12 15.62 13.40
CA GLY A 104 -9.28 16.49 13.59
C GLY A 104 -9.89 17.07 12.31
N SER A 105 -9.42 16.65 11.13
CA SER A 105 -9.91 17.10 9.82
C SER A 105 -10.56 15.95 9.04
N ASP A 106 -11.25 16.28 7.95
CA ASP A 106 -11.71 15.29 6.98
C ASP A 106 -10.59 14.91 5.99
N PRO A 107 -10.57 13.67 5.45
CA PRO A 107 -9.59 13.29 4.42
C PRO A 107 -9.72 14.12 3.14
N ILE A 108 -8.59 14.61 2.63
CA ILE A 108 -8.48 15.39 1.39
C ILE A 108 -7.75 14.57 0.34
N ALA A 109 -8.30 14.49 -0.87
CA ALA A 109 -7.67 13.76 -1.96
C ALA A 109 -6.37 14.42 -2.41
N LEU A 110 -5.29 13.63 -2.50
CA LEU A 110 -3.98 14.02 -3.02
C LEU A 110 -3.84 13.76 -4.51
N THR A 111 -4.54 12.77 -5.05
CA THR A 111 -4.44 12.44 -6.48
C THR A 111 -5.66 12.96 -7.24
N PRO A 112 -5.51 13.36 -8.52
CA PRO A 112 -6.64 13.73 -9.35
C PRO A 112 -7.62 12.56 -9.50
N GLU A 113 -8.87 12.87 -9.85
CA GLU A 113 -9.83 11.85 -10.25
C GLU A 113 -9.44 11.29 -11.62
N PRO A 114 -9.33 9.96 -11.78
CA PRO A 114 -9.03 9.36 -13.07
C PRO A 114 -10.22 9.48 -14.03
N LYS A 115 -9.96 9.40 -15.34
CA LYS A 115 -11.02 9.42 -16.37
C LYS A 115 -11.97 8.23 -16.25
N GLU A 116 -11.41 7.07 -15.96
CA GLU A 116 -12.15 5.83 -15.71
C GLU A 116 -12.10 5.53 -14.22
N ALA A 117 -13.25 5.21 -13.63
CA ALA A 117 -13.33 4.99 -12.18
C ALA A 117 -12.34 3.90 -11.74
N ARG A 118 -11.52 4.22 -10.73
CA ARG A 118 -10.54 3.29 -10.14
C ARG A 118 -9.43 2.82 -11.09
N SER A 119 -9.21 3.48 -12.24
CA SER A 119 -8.16 3.10 -13.20
C SER A 119 -6.76 3.45 -12.73
N HIS A 120 -6.61 4.45 -11.86
CA HIS A 120 -5.35 4.76 -11.17
C HIS A 120 -5.37 4.17 -9.78
N ARG A 121 -4.33 3.41 -9.42
CA ARG A 121 -4.21 2.72 -8.13
C ARG A 121 -2.83 2.97 -7.55
N TYR A 122 -2.73 3.07 -6.22
CA TYR A 122 -1.49 3.48 -5.56
C TYR A 122 -1.15 2.55 -4.39
N ALA A 123 0.15 2.32 -4.16
CA ALA A 123 0.64 1.49 -3.06
C ALA A 123 2.10 1.81 -2.70
N GLY A 124 2.56 1.31 -1.56
CA GLY A 124 3.97 1.40 -1.16
C GLY A 124 4.43 2.85 -0.93
N MET A 125 3.63 3.62 -0.19
CA MET A 125 3.88 5.05 0.04
C MET A 125 5.10 5.27 0.94
N LEU A 126 5.87 6.33 0.66
CA LEU A 126 6.98 6.84 1.45
C LEU A 126 6.91 8.37 1.49
N GLN A 127 7.35 9.00 2.58
CA GLN A 127 7.52 10.45 2.64
C GLN A 127 8.94 10.83 2.21
N VAL A 128 9.06 11.70 1.21
CA VAL A 128 10.34 12.25 0.73
C VAL A 128 10.22 13.77 0.75
N GLY A 129 10.81 14.41 1.77
CA GLY A 129 10.60 15.83 2.01
C GLY A 129 9.11 16.16 2.20
N ASN A 130 8.56 17.03 1.35
CA ASN A 130 7.15 17.42 1.36
C ASN A 130 6.32 16.74 0.27
N GLU A 131 6.76 15.59 -0.21
CA GLU A 131 6.05 14.77 -1.19
C GLU A 131 5.84 13.35 -0.66
N ILE A 132 4.82 12.70 -1.21
CA ILE A 132 4.61 11.27 -1.08
C ILE A 132 5.09 10.62 -2.36
N TRP A 133 6.05 9.72 -2.23
CA TRP A 133 6.53 8.88 -3.31
C TRP A 133 5.88 7.51 -3.18
N CYS A 134 5.39 6.94 -4.28
CA CYS A 134 4.69 5.66 -4.25
C CYS A 134 4.70 5.00 -5.63
N ILE A 135 4.28 3.74 -5.69
CA ILE A 135 3.95 3.06 -6.94
C ILE A 135 2.56 3.51 -7.37
N ARG A 136 2.39 3.81 -8.65
CA ARG A 136 1.10 3.96 -9.30
C ARG A 136 0.94 2.86 -10.38
N GLU A 137 -0.27 2.34 -10.47
CA GLU A 137 -0.72 1.46 -11.55
C GLU A 137 -1.85 2.17 -12.30
N ILE A 138 -1.74 2.24 -13.62
CA ILE A 138 -2.76 2.77 -14.53
C ILE A 138 -3.28 1.61 -15.36
N VAL A 139 -4.58 1.37 -15.30
CA VAL A 139 -5.28 0.32 -16.07
C VAL A 139 -6.21 0.97 -17.09
N GLU A 140 -5.95 0.74 -18.38
CA GLU A 140 -6.76 1.26 -19.49
C GLU A 140 -7.18 0.07 -20.37
N GLY A 141 -8.45 -0.36 -20.24
CA GLY A 141 -8.93 -1.56 -20.93
C GLY A 141 -8.16 -2.82 -20.54
N HIS A 142 -7.37 -3.36 -21.49
CA HIS A 142 -6.52 -4.54 -21.28
C HIS A 142 -5.06 -4.19 -21.02
N ASP A 143 -4.69 -2.91 -21.13
CA ASP A 143 -3.34 -2.44 -20.91
C ASP A 143 -3.16 -1.99 -19.46
N CYS A 144 -1.99 -2.29 -18.92
CA CYS A 144 -1.61 -1.90 -17.57
C CYS A 144 -0.18 -1.37 -17.60
N GLN A 145 0.02 -0.20 -17.01
CA GLN A 145 1.34 0.41 -16.85
C GLN A 145 1.56 0.74 -15.38
N ARG A 146 2.83 0.72 -14.96
CA ARG A 146 3.21 1.06 -13.60
C ARG A 146 4.38 2.01 -13.63
N ASP A 147 4.39 2.92 -12.67
CA ASP A 147 5.47 3.86 -12.47
C ASP A 147 5.67 4.17 -10.99
N LEU A 148 6.86 4.64 -10.65
CA LEU A 148 7.09 5.36 -9.42
C LEU A 148 6.71 6.82 -9.67
N VAL A 149 5.91 7.39 -8.76
CA VAL A 149 5.45 8.78 -8.82
C VAL A 149 5.74 9.51 -7.53
N ALA A 150 5.87 10.83 -7.65
CA ALA A 150 5.92 11.76 -6.54
C ALA A 150 4.69 12.69 -6.58
N ILE A 151 4.06 12.88 -5.43
CA ILE A 151 2.83 13.65 -5.27
C ILE A 151 3.00 14.63 -4.12
N ASN A 152 2.80 15.92 -4.38
CA ASN A 152 2.79 16.91 -3.31
C ASN A 152 1.40 17.06 -2.68
N PHE A 153 1.34 17.73 -1.53
CA PHE A 153 0.08 17.95 -0.81
C PHE A 153 -0.89 18.95 -1.47
N TYR A 154 -0.55 19.48 -2.65
CA TYR A 154 -1.40 20.34 -3.48
C TYR A 154 -1.93 19.61 -4.72
N GLY A 155 -1.70 18.30 -4.82
CA GLY A 155 -2.17 17.45 -5.92
C GLY A 155 -1.33 17.50 -7.19
N LYS A 156 -0.13 18.08 -7.15
CA LYS A 156 0.82 17.99 -8.26
C LYS A 156 1.49 16.62 -8.24
N LEU A 157 1.27 15.85 -9.30
CA LEU A 157 1.84 14.53 -9.52
C LEU A 157 2.89 14.60 -10.63
N ARG A 158 4.02 13.89 -10.45
CA ARG A 158 5.06 13.69 -11.47
C ARG A 158 5.58 12.25 -11.44
N VAL A 159 5.97 11.75 -12.59
CA VAL A 159 6.64 10.45 -12.73
C VAL A 159 8.12 10.61 -12.36
N ILE A 160 8.66 9.66 -11.60
CA ILE A 160 10.09 9.62 -11.23
C ILE A 160 10.83 8.43 -11.84
N GLU A 161 10.13 7.34 -12.15
CA GLU A 161 10.70 6.14 -12.76
C GLU A 161 9.58 5.35 -13.45
N SER A 162 9.79 4.88 -14.68
CA SER A 162 8.76 4.17 -15.46
C SER A 162 9.37 3.18 -16.46
N SER A 163 10.57 2.68 -16.19
CA SER A 163 11.31 1.77 -17.07
C SER A 163 10.88 0.31 -16.95
N SER A 164 10.00 -0.02 -15.99
CA SER A 164 9.62 -1.40 -15.70
C SER A 164 8.13 -1.68 -15.78
N HIS A 165 7.76 -2.93 -16.08
CA HIS A 165 6.35 -3.33 -16.08
C HIS A 165 5.81 -3.56 -14.66
N PHE A 166 6.65 -4.04 -13.75
CA PHE A 166 6.29 -4.30 -12.37
C PHE A 166 7.21 -3.62 -11.36
N TYR A 167 6.62 -3.17 -10.25
CA TYR A 167 7.28 -2.49 -9.15
C TYR A 167 6.78 -3.03 -7.82
N MET A 168 7.68 -3.16 -6.85
CA MET A 168 7.31 -3.51 -5.48
C MET A 168 8.27 -2.91 -4.45
N HIS A 169 7.78 -2.74 -3.23
CA HIS A 169 8.56 -2.39 -2.03
C HIS A 169 9.58 -1.25 -2.21
N PRO A 170 9.16 -0.02 -2.60
CA PRO A 170 10.05 1.12 -2.53
C PRO A 170 10.51 1.35 -1.08
N ARG A 171 11.76 1.75 -0.90
CA ARG A 171 12.40 2.08 0.37
C ARG A 171 13.32 3.28 0.20
N LEU A 172 13.20 4.23 1.13
CA LEU A 172 14.08 5.39 1.22
C LEU A 172 15.25 5.06 2.15
N SER A 173 16.46 5.45 1.79
CA SER A 173 17.61 5.37 2.70
C SER A 173 17.44 6.31 3.90
N PRO A 174 18.02 6.01 5.08
CA PRO A 174 17.89 6.86 6.26
C PRO A 174 18.38 8.29 6.07
N ASP A 175 19.36 8.50 5.18
CA ASP A 175 19.89 9.83 4.84
C ASP A 175 19.11 10.53 3.71
N GLY A 176 18.07 9.88 3.18
CA GLY A 176 17.21 10.42 2.12
C GLY A 176 17.89 10.56 0.76
N LYS A 177 19.08 9.99 0.56
CA LYS A 177 19.87 10.14 -0.68
C LYS A 177 19.65 9.04 -1.70
N HIS A 178 19.05 7.92 -1.31
CA HIS A 178 18.81 6.80 -2.21
C HIS A 178 17.39 6.29 -2.08
N LEU A 179 16.81 5.91 -3.20
CA LEU A 179 15.60 5.11 -3.26
C LEU A 179 15.97 3.73 -3.80
N SER A 180 15.51 2.68 -3.15
CA SER A 180 15.57 1.31 -3.68
C SER A 180 14.18 0.74 -3.88
N TRP A 181 14.02 -0.16 -4.85
CA TRP A 181 12.76 -0.87 -5.12
C TRP A 181 13.06 -2.22 -5.79
N MET A 182 12.05 -3.08 -5.86
CA MET A 182 12.11 -4.29 -6.69
C MET A 182 11.36 -4.07 -7.98
N ALA A 183 11.91 -4.60 -9.08
CA ALA A 183 11.34 -4.52 -10.40
C ALA A 183 11.50 -5.85 -11.16
N TRP A 184 10.56 -6.15 -12.04
CA TRP A 184 10.66 -7.28 -12.96
C TRP A 184 9.81 -7.03 -14.21
N GLU A 185 10.03 -7.84 -15.23
CA GLU A 185 9.38 -7.74 -16.53
C GLU A 185 8.67 -9.04 -16.91
N HIS A 186 7.73 -8.95 -17.85
CA HIS A 186 7.28 -10.13 -18.56
C HIS A 186 8.44 -10.81 -19.30
N PRO A 187 8.48 -12.16 -19.36
CA PRO A 187 7.45 -13.10 -18.89
C PRO A 187 7.61 -13.55 -17.42
N GLN A 188 8.53 -12.96 -16.66
CA GLN A 188 8.87 -13.46 -15.32
C GLN A 188 7.76 -13.21 -14.31
N MET A 189 7.51 -14.19 -13.46
CA MET A 189 6.93 -13.94 -12.15
C MET A 189 8.05 -13.50 -11.19
N PRO A 190 7.72 -12.79 -10.10
CA PRO A 190 8.74 -12.23 -9.23
C PRO A 190 9.65 -13.32 -8.59
N TRP A 191 9.15 -14.52 -8.36
CA TRP A 191 9.96 -15.66 -7.88
C TRP A 191 10.83 -16.36 -8.96
N ASP A 192 10.64 -16.05 -10.24
CA ASP A 192 11.47 -16.59 -11.34
C ASP A 192 12.67 -15.67 -11.63
N GLY A 193 12.44 -14.35 -11.63
CA GLY A 193 13.48 -13.35 -11.82
C GLY A 193 13.01 -11.98 -11.35
N THR A 194 13.81 -11.32 -10.52
CA THR A 194 13.54 -9.98 -9.98
C THR A 194 14.84 -9.22 -9.82
N GLU A 195 14.81 -7.92 -10.08
CA GLU A 195 15.94 -7.02 -9.87
C GLU A 195 15.70 -6.13 -8.64
N PHE A 196 16.71 -6.01 -7.77
CA PHE A 196 16.76 -4.96 -6.76
C PHE A 196 17.45 -3.76 -7.36
N ARG A 197 16.68 -2.70 -7.58
CA ARG A 197 17.16 -1.45 -8.18
C ARG A 197 17.37 -0.39 -7.13
N ILE A 198 18.33 0.49 -7.39
CA ILE A 198 18.64 1.65 -6.58
C ILE A 198 18.87 2.87 -7.48
N GLY A 199 18.40 4.04 -7.06
CA GLY A 199 18.67 5.31 -7.69
C GLY A 199 19.05 6.37 -6.66
N ASP A 200 19.87 7.32 -7.09
CA ASP A 200 20.34 8.45 -6.28
C ASP A 200 19.32 9.59 -6.38
N ILE A 201 18.93 10.15 -5.24
CA ILE A 201 17.95 11.25 -5.16
C ILE A 201 18.70 12.57 -5.26
N THR A 202 18.49 13.28 -6.38
CA THR A 202 19.08 14.61 -6.62
C THR A 202 17.98 15.58 -7.04
N ASN A 203 17.79 16.67 -6.29
CA ASN A 203 16.78 17.69 -6.57
C ASN A 203 15.35 17.15 -6.77
N GLY A 204 14.99 16.08 -6.04
CA GLY A 204 13.69 15.42 -6.15
C GLY A 204 13.54 14.45 -7.33
N GLU A 205 14.59 14.23 -8.10
CA GLU A 205 14.60 13.27 -9.21
C GLU A 205 15.50 12.06 -8.90
N LEU A 206 15.22 10.95 -9.58
CA LEU A 206 16.08 9.78 -9.54
C LEU A 206 17.15 9.88 -10.64
N THR A 207 18.38 9.69 -10.22
CA THR A 207 19.58 9.70 -11.07
C THR A 207 20.37 8.42 -10.82
N ASN A 208 21.28 8.04 -11.73
CA ASN A 208 22.15 6.89 -11.55
C ASN A 208 21.38 5.58 -11.16
N VAL A 209 20.22 5.38 -11.78
CA VAL A 209 19.37 4.20 -11.58
C VAL A 209 20.10 2.97 -12.11
N ARG A 210 20.22 1.95 -11.28
CA ARG A 210 20.95 0.72 -11.60
C ARG A 210 20.40 -0.49 -10.84
N THR A 211 20.53 -1.66 -11.43
CA THR A 211 20.33 -2.94 -10.74
C THR A 211 21.53 -3.20 -9.83
N LEU A 212 21.28 -3.42 -8.54
CA LEU A 212 22.30 -3.77 -7.56
C LEU A 212 22.50 -5.29 -7.47
N THR A 213 21.42 -6.06 -7.57
CA THR A 213 21.43 -7.54 -7.58
C THR A 213 20.14 -8.10 -8.18
N GLY A 214 20.12 -9.40 -8.47
CA GLY A 214 19.03 -10.08 -9.17
C GLY A 214 19.09 -9.89 -10.68
N SER A 215 18.28 -10.67 -11.41
CA SER A 215 18.22 -10.63 -12.87
C SER A 215 16.96 -11.30 -13.40
N THR A 216 16.85 -11.45 -14.72
CA THR A 216 15.79 -12.26 -15.33
C THR A 216 15.93 -13.76 -15.02
N GLU A 217 17.11 -14.24 -14.61
CA GLU A 217 17.38 -15.66 -14.33
C GLU A 217 17.55 -15.95 -12.84
N GLU A 218 17.53 -14.91 -12.00
CA GLU A 218 17.76 -15.00 -10.56
C GLU A 218 16.74 -14.13 -9.82
N SER A 219 15.90 -14.77 -9.00
CA SER A 219 15.04 -14.08 -8.06
C SER A 219 15.75 -13.80 -6.75
N ILE A 220 15.39 -12.68 -6.13
CA ILE A 220 15.96 -12.17 -4.87
C ILE A 220 14.87 -11.91 -3.82
N LEU A 221 13.73 -12.59 -3.96
CA LEU A 221 12.59 -12.54 -3.04
C LEU A 221 12.62 -13.66 -2.00
#